data_AF-A0A3E2NHJ9-F1
#
_entry.id   AF-A0A3E2NHJ9-F1
#
_cell.length_a   1.000
_cell.length_b   1.000
_cell.length_c   1.000
_cell.angle_alpha   90.00
_cell.angle_beta   90.00
_cell.angle_gamma   90.00
#
_symmetry.space_group_name_H-M   'P 1'
#
loop_
_entity.id
_entity.type
_entity.pdbx_description
1 polymer ?
#
loop_
_entity_poly.entity_id
_entity_poly.type
_entity_poly.pdbx_seq_one_letter_code
_entity_poly.pdbx_strand_id
1 'polypeptide(L)'
;MITFNHFNFNVLDLEKSLTFYKEALGLFPVREKTAADGSFRLVYLGDGKTDFTLELTYLTGRTEPYNLGECEFHLAFHTDEYEECYKKHKEMGVICFENPGMGIYFISDPDGYWLEIVPAR
;
A
#
# COMPACT_ATOMS: atom_id res chain seq x y z
N MET A 1 -0.12 -26.75 7.21
CA MET A 1 0.77 -25.60 7.50
C MET A 1 0.03 -24.35 7.04
N ILE A 2 -0.01 -23.31 7.86
CA ILE A 2 -0.71 -22.04 7.56
C ILE A 2 0.34 -21.01 7.18
N THR A 3 0.09 -20.22 6.13
CA THR A 3 0.97 -19.15 5.65
C THR A 3 0.19 -17.86 5.50
N PHE A 4 0.89 -16.72 5.48
CA PHE A 4 0.29 -15.45 5.07
C PHE A 4 -0.14 -15.52 3.60
N ASN A 5 -1.17 -14.74 3.23
CA ASN A 5 -1.69 -14.71 1.87
C ASN A 5 -1.78 -13.29 1.32
N HIS A 6 -2.53 -12.43 1.99
CA HIS A 6 -2.65 -11.02 1.62
C HIS A 6 -3.00 -10.15 2.82
N PHE A 7 -2.82 -8.84 2.66
CA PHE A 7 -3.43 -7.80 3.51
C PHE A 7 -4.38 -6.97 2.65
N ASN A 8 -5.48 -6.48 3.21
CA ASN A 8 -6.47 -5.71 2.46
C ASN A 8 -6.51 -4.24 2.85
N PHE A 9 -6.55 -3.36 1.86
CA PHE A 9 -6.98 -1.98 2.00
C PHE A 9 -8.23 -1.71 1.17
N ASN A 10 -9.12 -0.90 1.71
CA ASN A 10 -10.25 -0.38 0.98
C ASN A 10 -9.90 0.98 0.41
N VAL A 11 -10.03 1.14 -0.91
CA VAL A 11 -9.62 2.35 -1.61
C VAL A 11 -10.80 3.05 -2.26
N LEU A 12 -10.82 4.38 -2.20
CA LEU A 12 -11.89 5.18 -2.80
C LEU A 12 -11.68 5.42 -4.30
N ASP A 13 -10.42 5.57 -4.72
CA ASP A 13 -10.03 5.73 -6.13
C ASP A 13 -9.00 4.66 -6.49
N LEU A 14 -9.46 3.66 -7.25
CA LEU A 14 -8.62 2.53 -7.64
C LEU A 14 -7.46 2.95 -8.53
N GLU A 15 -7.67 3.82 -9.52
CA GLU A 15 -6.60 4.19 -10.47
C GLU A 15 -5.53 5.06 -9.78
N LYS A 16 -5.95 5.97 -8.90
CA LYS A 16 -5.02 6.74 -8.06
C LYS A 16 -4.19 5.83 -7.17
N SER A 17 -4.82 4.81 -6.58
CA SER A 17 -4.13 3.82 -5.74
C SER A 17 -3.14 2.98 -6.55
N LEU A 18 -3.55 2.44 -7.70
CA LEU A 18 -2.66 1.67 -8.58
C LEU A 18 -1.44 2.48 -9.02
N THR A 19 -1.65 3.75 -9.35
CA THR A 19 -0.56 4.67 -9.70
C THR A 19 0.38 4.87 -8.51
N PHE A 20 -0.16 5.16 -7.32
CA PHE A 20 0.64 5.33 -6.11
C PHE A 20 1.47 4.09 -5.79
N TYR A 21 0.88 2.90 -5.74
CA TYR A 21 1.59 1.68 -5.34
C TYR A 21 2.64 1.25 -6.36
N LYS A 22 2.39 1.50 -7.65
CA LYS A 22 3.39 1.32 -8.70
C LYS A 22 4.55 2.31 -8.54
N GLU A 23 4.24 3.59 -8.35
CA GLU A 23 5.26 4.63 -8.30
C GLU A 23 6.05 4.59 -7.00
N ALA A 24 5.41 4.58 -5.83
CA ALA A 24 6.10 4.58 -4.55
C ALA A 24 6.86 3.26 -4.32
N LEU A 25 6.19 2.13 -4.50
CA LEU A 25 6.65 0.83 -4.01
C LEU A 25 6.98 -0.19 -5.11
N GLY A 26 6.75 0.13 -6.38
CA GLY A 26 7.00 -0.81 -7.48
C GLY A 26 6.08 -2.02 -7.47
N LEU A 27 4.89 -1.92 -6.87
CA LEU A 27 3.93 -3.02 -6.84
C LEU A 27 3.07 -3.03 -8.10
N PHE A 28 2.76 -4.22 -8.61
CA PHE A 28 1.99 -4.39 -9.85
C PHE A 28 0.82 -5.34 -9.66
N PRO A 29 -0.31 -5.14 -10.38
CA PRO A 29 -1.40 -6.11 -10.42
C PRO A 29 -0.92 -7.49 -10.86
N VAL A 30 -1.17 -8.50 -10.03
CA VAL A 30 -0.89 -9.91 -10.32
C VAL A 30 -2.17 -10.74 -10.45
N ARG A 31 -3.29 -10.24 -9.91
CA ARG A 31 -4.60 -10.87 -9.99
C ARG A 31 -5.71 -9.84 -9.83
N GLU A 32 -6.80 -10.02 -10.57
CA GLU A 32 -8.00 -9.19 -10.44
C GLU A 32 -9.25 -10.06 -10.28
N LYS A 33 -10.24 -9.54 -9.57
CA LYS A 33 -11.58 -10.12 -9.49
C LYS A 33 -12.61 -9.00 -9.50
N THR A 34 -13.62 -9.14 -10.34
CA THR A 34 -14.75 -8.21 -10.38
C THR A 34 -16.03 -8.95 -10.03
N ALA A 35 -16.89 -8.31 -9.23
CA ALA A 35 -18.21 -8.85 -8.94
C ALA A 35 -19.05 -8.92 -10.21
N ALA A 36 -19.81 -10.00 -10.39
CA ALA A 36 -20.66 -10.15 -11.58
C ALA A 36 -21.73 -9.05 -11.71
N ASP A 37 -22.15 -8.48 -10.57
CA ASP A 37 -23.09 -7.37 -10.48
C ASP A 37 -22.42 -5.98 -10.52
N GLY A 38 -21.09 -5.92 -10.63
CA GLY A 38 -20.32 -4.69 -10.65
C GLY A 38 -20.23 -3.97 -9.30
N SER A 39 -20.60 -4.59 -8.18
CA SER A 39 -20.57 -3.97 -6.84
C SER A 39 -19.15 -3.68 -6.32
N PHE A 40 -18.17 -4.47 -6.73
CA PHE A 40 -16.77 -4.29 -6.34
C PHE A 40 -15.77 -4.77 -7.38
N ARG A 41 -14.54 -4.23 -7.28
CA ARG A 41 -13.32 -4.75 -7.90
C ARG A 41 -12.28 -5.02 -6.83
N LEU A 42 -11.62 -6.16 -6.91
CA LEU A 42 -10.46 -6.52 -6.10
C LEU A 42 -9.25 -6.58 -7.03
N VAL A 43 -8.18 -5.89 -6.65
CA VAL A 43 -6.90 -5.94 -7.36
C VAL A 43 -5.81 -6.33 -6.38
N TYR A 44 -5.11 -7.42 -6.66
CA TYR A 44 -4.01 -7.92 -5.85
C TYR A 44 -2.70 -7.42 -6.43
N LEU A 45 -1.92 -6.72 -5.64
CA LEU A 45 -0.62 -6.18 -5.99
C LEU A 45 0.48 -7.05 -5.41
N GLY A 46 1.46 -7.40 -6.25
CA GLY A 46 2.65 -8.16 -5.86
C GLY A 46 3.93 -7.34 -5.99
N ASP A 47 4.93 -7.72 -5.21
CA ASP A 47 6.30 -7.17 -5.24
C ASP A 47 7.21 -7.88 -6.27
N GLY A 48 6.72 -8.95 -6.91
CA GLY A 48 7.47 -9.79 -7.83
C GLY A 48 8.53 -10.68 -7.18
N LYS A 49 8.58 -10.75 -5.84
CA LYS A 49 9.56 -11.48 -5.04
C LYS A 49 8.91 -12.50 -4.11
N THR A 50 7.74 -12.21 -3.56
CA THR A 50 7.03 -13.04 -2.59
C THR A 50 5.62 -13.39 -3.07
N ASP A 51 5.02 -14.44 -2.48
CA ASP A 51 3.63 -14.82 -2.75
C ASP A 51 2.61 -13.94 -1.99
N PHE A 52 3.08 -13.08 -1.07
CA PHE A 52 2.21 -12.19 -0.32
C PHE A 52 1.74 -11.04 -1.21
N THR A 53 0.46 -10.68 -1.09
CA THR A 53 -0.11 -9.61 -1.91
C THR A 53 -0.81 -8.54 -1.08
N LEU A 54 -0.79 -7.31 -1.57
CA LEU A 54 -1.68 -6.26 -1.10
C LEU A 54 -2.97 -6.31 -1.94
N GLU A 55 -4.09 -6.63 -1.32
CA GLU A 55 -5.42 -6.57 -1.94
C GLU A 55 -5.98 -5.15 -1.80
N LEU A 56 -6.30 -4.51 -2.93
CA LEU A 56 -7.10 -3.29 -2.98
C LEU A 56 -8.56 -3.65 -3.26
N THR A 57 -9.45 -3.32 -2.33
CA THR A 57 -10.90 -3.46 -2.47
C THR A 57 -11.52 -2.12 -2.84
N TYR A 58 -11.99 -2.03 -4.08
CA TYR A 58 -12.73 -0.87 -4.58
C TYR A 58 -14.22 -1.19 -4.64
N LEU A 59 -15.02 -0.44 -3.87
CA LEU A 59 -16.48 -0.53 -3.88
C LEU A 59 -17.05 0.55 -4.82
N THR A 60 -17.72 0.15 -5.90
CA THR A 60 -18.14 1.08 -6.96
C THR A 60 -19.18 2.10 -6.50
N GLY A 61 -19.95 1.79 -5.45
CA GLY A 61 -20.94 2.69 -4.86
C GLY A 61 -20.43 3.58 -3.74
N ARG A 62 -19.16 3.47 -3.32
CA ARG A 62 -18.61 4.27 -2.23
C ARG A 62 -18.14 5.63 -2.76
N THR A 63 -18.60 6.70 -2.12
CA THR A 63 -18.19 8.09 -2.44
C THR A 63 -17.45 8.79 -1.31
N GLU A 64 -17.57 8.28 -0.09
CA GLU A 64 -16.97 8.88 1.10
C GLU A 64 -15.65 8.18 1.48
N PRO A 65 -14.65 8.92 1.98
CA PRO A 65 -13.43 8.33 2.52
C PRO A 65 -13.69 7.26 3.59
N TYR A 66 -12.76 6.33 3.73
CA TYR A 66 -12.79 5.35 4.81
C TYR A 66 -12.37 6.01 6.13
N ASN A 67 -13.06 5.67 7.21
CA ASN A 67 -12.63 6.05 8.56
C ASN A 67 -11.64 5.00 9.06
N LEU A 68 -10.37 5.36 9.12
CA LEU A 68 -9.28 4.47 9.55
C LEU A 68 -9.04 4.51 11.07
N GLY A 69 -9.88 5.25 11.81
CA GLY A 69 -9.67 5.50 13.24
C GLY A 69 -8.36 6.24 13.48
N GLU A 70 -7.56 5.74 14.41
CA GLU A 70 -6.29 6.34 14.81
C GLU A 70 -5.09 5.89 13.94
N CYS A 71 -5.31 5.05 12.92
CA CYS A 71 -4.24 4.48 12.08
C CYS A 71 -3.11 3.78 12.86
N GLU A 72 -3.40 3.13 13.99
CA GLU A 72 -2.42 2.33 14.77
C GLU A 72 -2.11 0.95 14.12
N PHE A 73 -2.07 0.90 12.79
CA PHE A 73 -1.69 -0.27 12.01
C PHE A 73 -0.96 0.18 10.74
N HIS A 74 -0.10 -0.68 10.21
CA HIS A 74 0.63 -0.40 8.98
C HIS A 74 0.99 -1.71 8.27
N LEU A 75 1.27 -1.59 6.98
CA LEU A 75 1.93 -2.64 6.21
C LEU A 75 3.40 -2.25 6.01
N ALA A 76 4.30 -3.14 6.39
CA ALA A 76 5.75 -2.88 6.34
C ALA A 76 6.41 -3.48 5.10
N PHE A 77 7.37 -2.75 4.56
CA PHE A 77 8.19 -3.13 3.42
C PHE A 77 9.66 -3.04 3.79
N HIS A 78 10.44 -3.98 3.25
CA HIS A 78 11.87 -4.01 3.40
C HIS A 78 12.56 -3.62 2.09
N THR A 79 13.63 -2.84 2.17
CA THR A 79 14.41 -2.44 1.00
C THR A 79 15.91 -2.32 1.30
N ASP A 80 16.72 -2.77 0.35
CA ASP A 80 18.17 -2.51 0.32
C ASP A 80 18.49 -1.09 -0.21
N GLU A 81 17.50 -0.41 -0.81
CA GLU A 81 17.62 0.89 -1.49
C GLU A 81 16.96 2.00 -0.65
N TYR A 82 17.20 1.99 0.67
CA TYR A 82 16.49 2.85 1.63
C TYR A 82 16.66 4.35 1.34
N GLU A 83 17.86 4.79 1.02
CA GLU A 83 18.16 6.21 0.75
C GLU A 83 17.52 6.70 -0.55
N GLU A 84 17.50 5.86 -1.58
CA GLU A 84 16.82 6.12 -2.85
C GLU A 84 15.30 6.21 -2.65
N CYS A 85 14.72 5.24 -1.94
CA CYS A 85 13.30 5.24 -1.58
C CYS A 85 12.94 6.49 -0.76
N TYR A 86 13.77 6.86 0.22
CA TYR A 86 13.51 8.03 1.08
C TYR A 86 13.48 9.32 0.26
N LYS A 87 14.49 9.56 -0.59
CA LYS A 87 14.52 10.74 -1.48
C LYS A 87 13.30 10.81 -2.37
N LYS A 88 12.97 9.70 -3.03
CA LYS A 88 11.81 9.59 -3.91
C LYS A 88 10.50 9.88 -3.18
N HIS A 89 10.27 9.25 -2.02
CA HIS A 89 9.05 9.48 -1.24
C HIS A 89 8.95 10.91 -0.71
N LYS A 90 10.10 11.55 -0.44
CA LYS A 90 10.16 12.97 -0.06
C LYS A 90 9.79 13.88 -1.23
N GLU A 91 10.30 13.61 -2.43
CA GLU A 91 9.94 14.34 -3.66
C GLU A 91 8.46 14.17 -4.03
N MET A 92 7.91 12.97 -3.83
CA MET A 92 6.49 12.69 -3.98
C MET A 92 5.61 13.39 -2.93
N GLY A 93 6.19 13.84 -1.81
CA GLY A 93 5.47 14.50 -0.72
C GLY A 93 4.56 13.56 0.09
N VAL A 94 4.90 12.26 0.15
CA VAL A 94 4.04 11.22 0.75
C VAL A 94 4.52 10.72 2.11
N ILE A 95 5.69 11.17 2.57
CA ILE A 95 6.20 10.85 3.92
C ILE A 95 5.29 11.51 4.96
N CYS A 96 4.67 10.70 5.82
CA CYS A 96 3.77 11.17 6.87
C CYS A 96 4.42 11.16 8.27
N PHE A 97 5.46 10.33 8.47
CA PHE A 97 6.18 10.25 9.74
C PHE A 97 7.61 9.73 9.55
N GLU A 98 8.56 10.27 10.32
CA GLU A 98 9.96 9.84 10.30
C GLU A 98 10.39 9.48 11.72
N ASN A 99 11.06 8.33 11.89
CA ASN A 99 11.62 7.91 13.17
C ASN A 99 13.13 7.63 13.05
N PRO A 100 13.98 8.68 13.12
CA PRO A 100 15.43 8.53 13.00
C PRO A 100 16.04 7.63 14.09
N GLY A 101 15.42 7.55 15.27
CA GLY A 101 15.90 6.71 16.37
C GLY A 101 15.77 5.21 16.07
N MET A 102 14.79 4.83 15.25
CA MET A 102 14.60 3.45 14.79
C MET A 102 15.16 3.20 13.38
N GLY A 103 15.53 4.25 12.65
CA GLY A 103 16.02 4.13 11.27
C GLY A 103 14.94 3.74 10.26
N ILE A 104 13.69 4.16 10.51
CA ILE A 104 12.53 3.87 9.66
C ILE A 104 11.75 5.16 9.35
N TYR A 105 10.91 5.10 8.33
CA TYR A 105 9.92 6.14 8.03
C TYR A 105 8.63 5.53 7.49
N PHE A 106 7.58 6.34 7.47
CA PHE A 106 6.26 5.96 7.00
C PHE A 106 5.83 6.86 5.86
N ILE A 107 5.19 6.27 4.86
CA ILE A 107 4.45 6.99 3.83
C ILE A 107 2.95 6.75 4.01
N SER A 108 2.13 7.73 3.62
CA SER A 108 0.69 7.57 3.56
C SER A 108 0.27 7.32 2.12
N ASP A 109 -0.57 6.31 1.93
CA ASP A 109 -1.24 6.09 0.65
C ASP A 109 -2.35 7.13 0.41
N PRO A 110 -2.99 7.12 -0.78
CA PRO A 110 -4.04 8.09 -1.14
C PRO A 110 -5.28 8.09 -0.23
N ASP A 111 -5.54 7.00 0.49
CA ASP A 111 -6.69 6.81 1.37
C ASP A 111 -6.31 6.98 2.86
N GLY A 112 -5.03 7.17 3.17
CA GLY A 112 -4.53 7.45 4.52
C GLY A 112 -3.88 6.25 5.22
N TYR A 113 -3.71 5.12 4.54
CA TYR A 113 -3.05 3.95 5.11
C TYR A 113 -1.55 4.18 5.25
N TRP A 114 -1.01 3.81 6.41
CA TRP A 114 0.41 3.97 6.70
C TRP A 114 1.20 2.75 6.22
N LEU A 115 2.33 3.04 5.56
CA LEU A 115 3.23 2.06 4.98
C LEU A 115 4.63 2.30 5.55
N GLU A 116 5.16 1.32 6.27
CA GLU A 116 6.48 1.41 6.92
C GLU A 116 7.57 1.00 5.95
N ILE A 117 8.65 1.78 5.87
CA ILE A 117 9.85 1.44 5.10
C ILE A 117 10.99 1.12 6.05
N VAL A 118 11.47 -0.13 5.97
CA VAL A 118 12.51 -0.69 6.82
C VAL A 118 13.76 -0.95 5.97
N PRO A 119 14.95 -0.47 6.39
CA PRO A 119 16.19 -0.75 5.67
C PRO A 119 16.64 -2.20 5.85
N ALA A 120 17.41 -2.70 4.89
CA ALA A 120 18.24 -3.86 5.10
C ALA A 120 19.31 -3.63 6.17
N ARG A 121 19.55 -4.67 6.97
CA ARG A 121 20.52 -4.65 8.08
C ARG A 121 21.80 -5.36 7.68
#